data_AF-A0AAW1IDR4-F1
#
_entry.id   AF-A0AAW1IDR4-F1
#
_cell.length_a   1.000
_cell.length_b   1.000
_cell.length_c   1.000
_cell.angle_alpha   90.00
_cell.angle_beta   90.00
_cell.angle_gamma   90.00
#
_symmetry.space_group_name_H-M   'P 1'
#
loop_
_entity.id
_entity.type
_entity.pdbx_description
1 polymer ?
#
loop_
_entity_poly.entity_id
_entity_poly.type
_entity_poly.pdbx_seq_one_letter_code
_entity_poly.pdbx_strand_id
1 'polypeptide(L)'
;MDNTPTSFIILFSSIVIVYGGHYIIPGSLPYDGYHDLHVPHDPPLYPTLTHIPHTSFSCAEKEYGYYADVEAVCQAYHLCDHHQRTIASFLCTNGTLFNEQFQVCDQFYNVRCGSPYIDL
;
A
#
# COMPACT_ATOMS: atom_id res chain seq x y z
N MET A 1 3.23 9.49 65.30
CA MET A 1 1.80 9.43 64.95
C MET A 1 1.45 10.69 64.20
N ASP A 2 1.05 10.71 62.94
CA ASP A 2 1.53 10.04 61.74
C ASP A 2 1.28 11.05 60.59
N ASN A 3 1.97 10.88 59.48
CA ASN A 3 2.10 11.79 58.34
C ASN A 3 0.76 12.31 57.76
N THR A 4 0.58 13.64 57.68
CA THR A 4 -0.64 14.23 57.08
C THR A 4 -0.47 15.31 55.99
N PRO A 5 0.72 15.84 55.61
CA PRO A 5 0.79 16.67 54.38
C PRO A 5 1.00 15.82 53.11
N THR A 6 1.65 14.65 53.24
CA THR A 6 1.92 13.73 52.11
C THR A 6 0.64 13.08 51.60
N SER A 7 -0.29 12.68 52.47
CA SER A 7 -1.57 12.08 52.06
C SER A 7 -2.46 13.01 51.25
N PHE A 8 -2.53 14.31 51.57
CA PHE A 8 -3.31 15.26 50.78
C PHE A 8 -2.68 15.53 49.42
N ILE A 9 -1.35 15.67 49.34
CA ILE A 9 -0.64 15.84 48.07
C ILE A 9 -0.82 14.61 47.18
N ILE A 10 -0.75 13.41 47.75
CA ILE A 10 -1.00 12.16 47.01
C ILE A 10 -2.45 12.12 46.52
N LEU A 11 -3.43 12.49 47.34
CA LEU A 11 -4.84 12.52 46.93
C LEU A 11 -5.11 13.55 45.82
N PHE A 12 -4.58 14.77 45.93
CA PHE A 12 -4.70 15.78 44.88
C PHE A 12 -3.99 15.36 43.59
N SER A 13 -2.79 14.77 43.70
CA SER A 13 -2.07 14.19 42.55
C SER A 13 -2.87 13.04 41.92
N SER A 14 -3.46 12.17 42.73
CA SER A 14 -4.32 11.06 42.28
C SER A 14 -5.56 11.58 41.54
N ILE A 15 -6.19 12.64 42.06
CA ILE A 15 -7.35 13.28 41.44
C ILE A 15 -6.95 13.93 40.11
N VAL A 16 -5.80 14.60 40.02
CA VAL A 16 -5.31 15.16 38.76
C VAL A 16 -4.95 14.07 37.74
N ILE A 17 -4.44 12.91 38.17
CA ILE A 17 -4.15 11.78 37.29
C ILE A 17 -5.46 11.09 36.82
N VAL A 18 -6.43 10.89 37.72
CA VAL A 18 -7.72 10.23 37.41
C VAL A 18 -8.62 11.13 36.57
N TYR A 19 -8.72 12.42 36.89
CA TYR A 19 -9.58 13.37 36.17
C TYR A 19 -8.86 14.05 35.00
N GLY A 20 -7.54 14.25 35.06
CA GLY A 20 -6.74 14.80 33.97
C GLY A 20 -6.31 13.77 32.92
N GLY A 21 -6.20 12.49 33.30
CA GLY A 21 -5.88 11.39 32.38
C GLY A 21 -6.99 11.10 31.35
N HIS A 22 -8.23 11.53 31.61
CA HIS A 22 -9.35 11.41 30.67
C HIS A 22 -9.43 12.53 29.62
N TYR A 23 -8.58 13.57 29.69
CA TYR A 23 -8.56 14.67 28.70
C TYR A 23 -7.52 14.49 27.59
N ILE A 24 -6.87 13.33 27.48
CA ILE A 24 -5.85 13.08 26.45
C ILE A 24 -6.44 12.11 25.41
N ILE A 25 -6.70 12.67 24.23
CA ILE A 25 -7.09 12.10 22.92
C ILE A 25 -8.60 11.85 22.69
N PRO A 26 -9.29 12.69 21.89
CA PRO A 26 -10.46 12.23 21.14
C PRO A 26 -9.96 11.29 20.03
N GLY A 27 -10.12 9.97 20.24
CA GLY A 27 -9.80 8.94 19.23
C GLY A 27 -8.38 8.37 19.31
N SER A 28 -8.07 7.62 20.37
CA SER A 28 -6.79 6.92 20.54
C SER A 28 -6.73 5.58 19.79
N LEU A 29 -7.03 5.57 18.49
CA LEU A 29 -6.51 4.53 17.61
C LEU A 29 -5.23 5.07 16.97
N PRO A 30 -4.14 4.27 16.91
CA PRO A 30 -3.00 4.64 16.09
C PRO A 30 -3.50 4.89 14.66
N TYR A 31 -3.12 6.03 14.08
CA TYR A 31 -3.40 6.32 12.68
C TYR A 31 -2.74 5.24 11.83
N ASP A 32 -3.54 4.33 11.29
CA ASP A 32 -3.11 3.36 10.29
C ASP A 32 -3.44 3.96 8.92
N GLY A 33 -2.41 4.38 8.19
CA GLY A 33 -2.58 4.96 6.86
C GLY A 33 -3.26 4.01 5.87
N TYR A 34 -3.31 2.71 6.16
CA TYR A 34 -4.06 1.74 5.37
C TYR A 34 -5.59 1.92 5.48
N HIS A 35 -6.08 2.55 6.54
CA HIS A 35 -7.50 2.92 6.64
C HIS A 35 -7.91 3.93 5.57
N ASP A 36 -7.03 4.89 5.24
CA ASP A 36 -7.34 5.92 4.25
C ASP A 36 -7.43 5.33 2.85
N LEU A 37 -6.72 4.23 2.57
CA LEU A 37 -6.70 3.54 1.29
C LEU A 37 -8.07 3.04 0.81
N HIS A 38 -8.97 2.74 1.75
CA HIS A 38 -10.33 2.26 1.45
C HIS A 38 -11.32 3.41 1.19
N VAL A 39 -10.90 4.65 1.41
CA VAL A 39 -11.70 5.85 1.18
C VAL A 39 -11.64 6.22 -0.30
N PRO A 40 -12.68 6.85 -0.89
CA PRO A 40 -12.58 7.37 -2.24
C PRO A 40 -11.45 8.40 -2.37
N HIS A 41 -10.57 8.20 -3.34
CA HIS A 41 -9.49 9.13 -3.68
C HIS A 41 -9.76 9.83 -5.00
N ASP A 42 -9.45 11.12 -5.06
CA ASP A 42 -9.43 11.94 -6.28
C ASP A 42 -8.08 12.67 -6.35
N PRO A 43 -7.18 12.31 -7.30
CA PRO A 43 -7.33 11.29 -8.34
C PRO A 43 -7.29 9.85 -7.79
N PRO A 44 -7.73 8.84 -8.57
CA PRO A 44 -7.65 7.43 -8.17
C PRO A 44 -6.20 6.99 -7.88
N LEU A 45 -6.02 6.14 -6.87
CA LEU A 45 -4.69 5.65 -6.48
C LEU A 45 -4.11 4.59 -7.42
N TYR A 46 -4.95 3.99 -8.27
CA TYR A 46 -4.57 2.95 -9.23
C TYR A 46 -5.41 3.11 -10.52
N PRO A 47 -4.88 2.67 -11.67
CA PRO A 47 -5.61 2.69 -12.93
C PRO A 47 -6.79 1.71 -12.93
N THR A 48 -7.86 2.07 -13.65
CA THR A 48 -9.04 1.22 -13.86
C THR A 48 -9.25 0.98 -15.35
N LEU A 49 -8.20 0.50 -16.02
CA LEU A 49 -8.22 0.18 -17.44
C LEU A 49 -9.27 -0.91 -17.71
N THR A 50 -10.03 -0.76 -18.79
CA THR A 50 -10.99 -1.76 -19.25
C THR A 50 -10.42 -2.64 -20.37
N HIS A 51 -9.36 -2.16 -21.02
CA HIS A 51 -8.64 -2.82 -22.09
C HIS A 51 -7.15 -2.56 -21.96
N ILE A 52 -6.34 -3.45 -22.53
CA ILE A 52 -4.89 -3.30 -22.57
C ILE A 52 -4.55 -2.14 -23.51
N PRO A 53 -3.92 -1.06 -23.02
CA PRO A 53 -3.58 0.09 -23.85
C PRO A 53 -2.43 -0.26 -24.80
N HIS A 54 -2.34 0.49 -25.90
CA HIS A 54 -1.14 0.46 -26.75
C HIS A 54 -0.04 1.28 -26.06
N THR A 55 1.04 0.60 -25.67
CA THR A 55 2.21 1.17 -25.00
C THR A 55 3.47 0.88 -25.81
N SER A 56 4.61 1.42 -25.38
CA SER A 56 5.91 1.10 -25.96
C SER A 56 6.53 -0.20 -25.41
N PHE A 57 5.77 -1.03 -24.70
CA PHE A 57 6.29 -2.28 -24.15
C PHE A 57 6.82 -3.20 -25.25
N SER A 58 7.97 -3.83 -25.00
CA SER A 58 8.59 -4.80 -25.90
C SER A 58 9.29 -5.92 -25.13
N CYS A 59 9.24 -7.12 -25.69
CA CYS A 59 10.01 -8.28 -25.22
C CYS A 59 11.47 -8.28 -25.69
N ALA A 60 11.91 -7.25 -26.43
CA ALA A 60 13.30 -7.09 -26.82
C ALA A 60 14.20 -7.12 -25.57
N GLU A 61 15.29 -7.91 -25.64
CA GLU A 61 16.27 -8.08 -24.54
C GLU A 61 15.70 -8.69 -23.25
N LYS A 62 14.47 -9.23 -23.29
CA LYS A 62 13.85 -9.94 -22.16
C LYS A 62 13.95 -11.45 -22.38
N GLU A 63 14.10 -12.19 -21.29
CA GLU A 63 14.03 -13.65 -21.31
C GLU A 63 12.57 -14.14 -21.38
N TYR A 64 12.38 -15.44 -21.42
CA TYR A 64 11.05 -16.03 -21.31
C TYR A 64 10.46 -15.73 -19.92
N GLY A 65 9.28 -15.11 -19.85
CA GLY A 65 8.65 -14.76 -18.58
C GLY A 65 7.54 -13.73 -18.68
N TYR A 66 6.93 -13.41 -17.53
CA TYR A 66 5.93 -12.35 -17.44
C TYR A 66 6.57 -11.04 -16.96
N TYR A 67 6.23 -9.95 -17.63
CA TYR A 67 6.79 -8.63 -17.41
C TYR A 67 5.70 -7.58 -17.26
N ALA A 68 5.87 -6.66 -16.31
CA ALA A 68 4.93 -5.58 -16.09
C ALA A 68 5.04 -4.52 -17.19
N ASP A 69 3.89 -3.95 -17.59
CA ASP A 69 3.85 -2.76 -18.42
C ASP A 69 3.81 -1.51 -17.54
N VAL A 70 4.95 -0.81 -17.45
CA VAL A 70 5.09 0.38 -16.61
C VAL A 70 4.28 1.56 -17.14
N GLU A 71 4.08 1.66 -18.46
CA GLU A 71 3.26 2.73 -19.05
C GLU A 71 1.77 2.54 -18.77
N ALA A 72 1.34 1.27 -18.63
CA ALA A 72 0.01 0.91 -18.15
C ALA A 72 -0.10 0.90 -16.62
N VAL A 73 0.85 1.54 -15.91
CA VAL A 73 0.94 1.59 -14.44
C VAL A 73 0.88 0.18 -13.82
N CYS A 74 1.46 -0.80 -14.52
CA CYS A 74 1.51 -2.21 -14.15
C CYS A 74 0.15 -2.90 -14.00
N GLN A 75 -0.96 -2.30 -14.43
CA GLN A 75 -2.23 -3.03 -14.51
C GLN A 75 -2.24 -4.00 -15.68
N ALA A 76 -1.52 -3.66 -16.77
CA ALA A 76 -1.24 -4.60 -17.85
C ALA A 76 0.11 -5.30 -17.65
N TYR A 77 0.20 -6.53 -18.13
CA TYR A 77 1.44 -7.31 -18.15
C TYR A 77 1.47 -8.25 -19.36
N HIS A 78 2.66 -8.67 -19.73
CA HIS A 78 2.91 -9.38 -20.99
C HIS A 78 3.75 -10.63 -20.77
N LEU A 79 3.46 -11.68 -21.53
CA LEU A 79 4.26 -12.90 -21.58
C LEU A 79 5.19 -12.85 -22.79
N CYS A 80 6.50 -12.97 -22.55
CA CYS A 80 7.54 -13.03 -23.56
C CYS A 80 7.96 -14.49 -23.83
N ASP A 81 8.21 -14.81 -25.10
CA ASP A 81 8.79 -16.11 -25.51
C ASP A 81 10.33 -16.09 -25.56
N HIS A 82 10.93 -17.27 -25.82
CA HIS A 82 12.38 -17.40 -26.02
C HIS A 82 12.91 -16.66 -27.25
N HIS A 83 12.03 -16.21 -28.15
CA HIS A 83 12.40 -15.44 -29.34
C HIS A 83 12.20 -13.94 -29.12
N GLN A 84 12.05 -13.49 -27.86
CA GLN A 84 11.88 -12.07 -27.50
C GLN A 84 10.63 -11.45 -28.13
N ARG A 85 9.55 -12.24 -28.29
CA ARG A 85 8.26 -11.79 -28.81
C ARG A 85 7.19 -11.87 -27.73
N THR A 86 6.29 -10.89 -27.74
CA THR A 86 5.09 -10.93 -26.92
C THR A 86 4.12 -11.97 -27.48
N ILE A 87 3.79 -12.99 -26.68
CA ILE A 87 2.86 -14.05 -27.08
C ILE A 87 1.47 -13.87 -26.48
N ALA A 88 1.36 -13.19 -25.35
CA ALA A 88 0.10 -12.86 -24.72
C ALA A 88 0.23 -11.59 -23.89
N SER A 89 -0.88 -10.88 -23.74
CA SER A 89 -1.01 -9.69 -22.90
C SER A 89 -2.25 -9.84 -22.05
N PHE A 90 -2.17 -9.36 -20.81
CA PHE A 90 -3.20 -9.56 -19.81
C PHE A 90 -3.43 -8.27 -19.02
N LEU A 91 -4.56 -8.22 -18.32
CA LEU A 91 -4.94 -7.11 -17.47
C LEU A 91 -5.32 -7.65 -16.09
N CYS A 92 -4.72 -7.08 -15.05
CA CYS A 92 -5.15 -7.30 -13.67
C CYS A 92 -6.51 -6.62 -13.42
N THR A 93 -7.29 -7.17 -12.51
CA THR A 93 -8.59 -6.62 -12.12
C THR A 93 -8.42 -5.26 -11.42
N ASN A 94 -9.48 -4.44 -11.41
CA ASN A 94 -9.48 -3.16 -10.70
C ASN A 94 -9.07 -3.32 -9.23
N GLY A 95 -8.13 -2.50 -8.77
CA GLY A 95 -7.56 -2.55 -7.43
C GLY A 95 -6.29 -3.39 -7.31
N THR A 96 -5.88 -4.06 -8.37
CA THR A 96 -4.67 -4.89 -8.39
C THR A 96 -3.74 -4.52 -9.52
N LEU A 97 -2.44 -4.67 -9.27
CA LEU A 97 -1.36 -4.44 -10.23
C LEU A 97 -0.49 -5.69 -10.32
N PHE A 98 0.19 -5.88 -11.44
CA PHE A 98 1.06 -7.03 -11.63
C PHE A 98 2.34 -6.86 -10.82
N ASN A 99 2.55 -7.75 -9.85
CA ASN A 99 3.78 -7.85 -9.09
C ASN A 99 4.75 -8.76 -9.85
N GLU A 100 5.69 -8.16 -10.58
CA GLU A 100 6.65 -8.91 -11.40
C GLU A 100 7.55 -9.84 -10.57
N GLN A 101 7.86 -9.48 -9.32
CA GLN A 101 8.68 -10.32 -8.44
C GLN A 101 7.97 -11.63 -8.05
N PHE A 102 6.67 -11.55 -7.73
CA PHE A 102 5.87 -12.71 -7.32
C PHE A 102 5.04 -13.32 -8.45
N GLN A 103 5.08 -12.72 -9.64
CA GLN A 103 4.37 -13.16 -10.83
C GLN A 103 2.85 -13.31 -10.60
N VAL A 104 2.26 -12.40 -9.84
CA VAL A 104 0.84 -12.40 -9.46
C VAL A 104 0.27 -10.98 -9.48
N CYS A 105 -1.03 -10.83 -9.76
CA CYS A 105 -1.73 -9.58 -9.52
C CYS A 105 -1.94 -9.41 -8.01
N ASP A 106 -1.21 -8.46 -7.42
CA ASP A 106 -1.32 -8.12 -5.99
C ASP A 106 -2.03 -6.77 -5.86
N GLN A 107 -2.43 -6.45 -4.64
CA GLN A 107 -3.07 -5.19 -4.32
C GLN A 107 -2.15 -4.02 -4.65
N PHE A 108 -2.70 -2.94 -5.19
CA PHE A 108 -1.91 -1.86 -5.79
C PHE A 108 -0.86 -1.23 -4.85
N TYR A 109 -1.11 -1.23 -3.54
CA TYR A 109 -0.19 -0.70 -2.52
C TYR A 109 0.98 -1.64 -2.18
N ASN A 110 0.87 -2.93 -2.52
CA ASN A 110 1.94 -3.92 -2.40
C ASN A 110 2.88 -3.94 -3.60
N VAL A 111 2.51 -3.27 -4.70
CA VAL A 111 3.23 -3.31 -5.97
C VAL A 111 4.03 -2.02 -6.19
N ARG A 112 5.32 -2.18 -6.50
CA ARG A 112 6.19 -1.09 -6.93
C ARG A 112 6.35 -1.15 -8.44
N CYS A 113 5.46 -0.46 -9.16
CA CYS A 113 5.44 -0.51 -10.61
C CYS A 113 6.77 -0.04 -11.22
N GLY A 114 7.42 -0.90 -12.02
CA GLY A 114 8.72 -0.62 -12.61
C GLY A 114 9.93 -0.81 -11.69
N SER A 115 9.73 -1.24 -10.44
CA SER A 115 10.81 -1.70 -9.56
C SER A 115 10.74 -3.22 -9.39
N PRO A 116 11.75 -3.98 -9.83
CA PRO A 116 11.85 -5.41 -9.54
C PRO A 116 12.25 -5.69 -8.08
N TYR A 117 12.63 -4.66 -7.32
CA TYR A 117 13.00 -4.78 -5.91
C TYR A 117 11.88 -4.25 -5.02
N ILE A 118 11.36 -5.12 -4.15
CA ILE A 118 10.72 -4.69 -2.91
C ILE A 118 11.77 -3.91 -2.12
N ASP A 119 11.41 -2.72 -1.65
CA ASP A 119 12.31 -1.77 -1.00
C ASP A 119 13.23 -2.47 0.03
N LEU A 120 14.55 -2.38 -0.19
CA LEU A 120 15.53 -2.28 0.89
C LEU A 120 15.54 -0.82 1.36
#